data_AF-A0A1A1ZPU8-F1
#
_entry.id   AF-A0A1A1ZPU8-F1
#
_cell.length_a   1.000
_cell.length_b   1.000
_cell.length_c   1.000
_cell.angle_alpha   90.00
_cell.angle_beta   90.00
_cell.angle_gamma   90.00
#
_symmetry.space_group_name_H-M   'P 1'
#
loop_
_entity.id
_entity.type
_entity.pdbx_description
1 polymer ?
#
loop_
_entity_poly.entity_id
_entity_poly.type
_entity_poly.pdbx_seq_one_letter_code
_entity_poly.pdbx_strand_id
1 'polypeptide(L)'
;MSGRESLLDTFPGRLFIEDMRSFGGLVIPERLVRAAARAVGGYLYSDRCLEAAHLDVSDKELRAYDEAGLAALSTLPAFGSPQIHQGTLSELRAPSIRNRAPLSALPNGAFWTSTPITDGEDTWTLCGENLKRERPRWEVHFDAAHARVARIASAADWADLIDSHPATAGGCKFPDWPAIAETWDAVHLSPAGLLLAHPKISATPFVTTDGSGYAHSEAGTYASVAHWSAVSTAWLREPPNAEFGPAPGSD
;
A
#
# COMPACT_ATOMS: atom_id res chain seq x y z
N MET A 1 6.77 -23.99 -9.72
CA MET A 1 6.77 -22.71 -10.46
C MET A 1 5.82 -21.78 -9.73
N SER A 2 6.35 -20.82 -8.95
CA SER A 2 5.50 -19.75 -8.42
C SER A 2 5.00 -18.96 -9.62
N GLY A 3 3.69 -19.00 -9.88
CA GLY A 3 3.11 -18.22 -10.96
C GLY A 3 3.36 -16.74 -10.71
N ARG A 4 3.80 -16.01 -11.73
CA ARG A 4 3.95 -14.56 -11.65
C ARG A 4 2.60 -13.96 -11.23
N GLU A 5 2.59 -13.14 -10.19
CA GLU A 5 1.37 -12.48 -9.71
C GLU A 5 0.79 -11.56 -10.79
N SER A 6 -0.53 -11.43 -10.80
CA SER A 6 -1.27 -10.66 -11.80
C SER A 6 -2.21 -9.68 -11.10
N LEU A 7 -2.33 -8.46 -11.63
CA LEU A 7 -3.35 -7.50 -11.20
C LEU A 7 -4.76 -8.04 -11.46
N LEU A 8 -4.92 -8.96 -12.42
CA LEU A 8 -6.21 -9.61 -12.70
C LEU A 8 -6.64 -10.62 -11.60
N ASP A 9 -5.74 -10.97 -10.68
CA ASP A 9 -6.04 -11.91 -9.58
C ASP A 9 -6.82 -11.25 -8.42
N THR A 10 -6.80 -9.91 -8.31
CA THR A 10 -7.42 -9.16 -7.21
C THR A 10 -8.45 -8.15 -7.72
N PHE A 11 -9.43 -7.79 -6.87
CA PHE A 11 -10.41 -6.76 -7.23
C PHE A 11 -9.77 -5.38 -7.46
N PRO A 12 -8.88 -4.88 -6.57
CA PRO A 12 -8.18 -3.62 -6.84
C PRO A 12 -7.37 -3.65 -8.13
N GLY A 13 -6.64 -4.73 -8.42
CA GLY A 13 -5.85 -4.81 -9.64
C GLY A 13 -6.71 -4.80 -10.90
N ARG A 14 -7.86 -5.49 -10.90
CA ARG A 14 -8.86 -5.40 -11.98
C ARG A 14 -9.41 -3.99 -12.18
N LEU A 15 -9.79 -3.32 -11.10
CA LEU A 15 -10.29 -1.94 -11.16
C LEU A 15 -9.23 -0.96 -11.66
N PHE A 16 -7.97 -1.18 -11.30
CA PHE A 16 -6.84 -0.42 -11.81
C PHE A 16 -6.66 -0.63 -13.33
N ILE A 17 -6.71 -1.88 -13.81
CA ILE A 17 -6.61 -2.18 -15.25
C ILE A 17 -7.73 -1.50 -16.03
N GLU A 18 -8.98 -1.59 -15.57
CA GLU A 18 -10.12 -0.94 -16.25
C GLU A 18 -9.97 0.59 -16.30
N ASP A 19 -9.44 1.21 -15.24
CA ASP A 19 -9.14 2.65 -15.23
C ASP A 19 -8.01 3.01 -16.21
N MET A 20 -6.93 2.22 -16.26
CA MET A 20 -5.83 2.42 -17.21
C MET A 20 -6.27 2.19 -18.66
N ARG A 21 -7.17 1.23 -18.90
CA ARG A 21 -7.74 0.98 -20.23
C ARG A 21 -8.63 2.13 -20.70
N SER A 22 -9.45 2.66 -19.80
CA SER A 22 -10.43 3.71 -20.12
C SER A 22 -9.79 5.09 -20.28
N PHE A 23 -8.77 5.38 -19.49
CA PHE A 23 -8.21 6.74 -19.38
C PHE A 23 -6.72 6.84 -19.70
N GLY A 24 -6.04 5.71 -19.92
CA GLY A 24 -4.60 5.68 -20.17
C GLY A 24 -3.77 6.15 -18.96
N GLY A 25 -2.54 6.60 -19.25
CA GLY A 25 -1.65 7.21 -18.26
C GLY A 25 -0.67 6.24 -17.59
N LEU A 26 -0.42 5.07 -18.18
CA LEU A 26 0.60 4.12 -17.68
C LEU A 26 2.01 4.69 -17.61
N VAL A 27 2.28 5.81 -18.31
CA VAL A 27 3.58 6.50 -18.30
C VAL A 27 3.61 7.72 -17.37
N ILE A 28 2.52 8.00 -16.65
CA ILE A 28 2.37 9.20 -15.81
C ILE A 28 2.34 8.76 -14.33
N PRO A 29 3.42 8.99 -13.56
CA PRO A 29 3.53 8.53 -12.18
C PRO A 29 2.37 8.93 -11.27
N GLU A 30 1.95 10.19 -11.33
CA GLU A 30 0.83 10.73 -10.55
C GLU A 30 -0.47 10.01 -10.87
N ARG A 31 -0.68 9.66 -12.15
CA ARG A 31 -1.88 8.93 -12.59
C ARG A 31 -1.88 7.52 -12.05
N LEU A 32 -0.75 6.82 -12.10
CA LEU A 32 -0.60 5.46 -11.55
C LEU A 32 -0.96 5.42 -10.05
N VAL A 33 -0.39 6.34 -9.26
CA VAL A 33 -0.66 6.42 -7.82
C VAL A 33 -2.12 6.73 -7.52
N ARG A 34 -2.71 7.73 -8.21
CA ARG A 34 -4.12 8.09 -8.06
C ARG A 34 -5.04 6.93 -8.44
N ALA A 35 -4.75 6.24 -9.54
CA ALA A 35 -5.54 5.11 -10.00
C ALA A 35 -5.47 3.94 -9.02
N ALA A 36 -4.28 3.63 -8.48
CA ALA A 36 -4.12 2.55 -7.52
C ALA A 36 -4.95 2.78 -6.24
N ALA A 37 -4.88 3.98 -5.65
CA ALA A 37 -5.68 4.29 -4.47
C ALA A 37 -7.19 4.37 -4.76
N ARG A 38 -7.59 4.92 -5.92
CA ARG A 38 -9.00 4.90 -6.33
C ARG A 38 -9.53 3.48 -6.52
N ALA A 39 -8.70 2.57 -7.04
CA ALA A 39 -9.06 1.17 -7.22
C ALA A 39 -9.27 0.47 -5.88
N VAL A 40 -8.39 0.70 -4.89
CA VAL A 40 -8.58 0.21 -3.52
C VAL A 40 -9.83 0.82 -2.88
N GLY A 41 -10.03 2.13 -2.97
CA GLY A 41 -11.20 2.80 -2.41
C GLY A 41 -12.51 2.31 -3.04
N GLY A 42 -12.56 2.15 -4.36
CA GLY A 42 -13.71 1.58 -5.07
C GLY A 42 -13.96 0.10 -4.75
N TYR A 43 -12.90 -0.66 -4.47
CA TYR A 43 -13.04 -2.03 -3.99
C TYR A 43 -13.60 -2.09 -2.57
N LEU A 44 -13.07 -1.29 -1.64
CA LEU A 44 -13.40 -1.40 -0.22
C LEU A 44 -14.70 -0.67 0.17
N TYR A 45 -15.07 0.39 -0.54
CA TYR A 45 -16.10 1.33 -0.07
C TYR A 45 -17.18 1.63 -1.11
N SER A 46 -17.20 0.93 -2.24
CA SER A 46 -18.27 1.03 -3.23
C SER A 46 -18.60 -0.33 -3.87
N ASP A 47 -19.62 -0.34 -4.71
CA ASP A 47 -20.11 -1.51 -5.46
C ASP A 47 -19.27 -1.86 -6.70
N ARG A 48 -18.14 -1.17 -6.92
CA ARG A 48 -17.31 -1.37 -8.12
C ARG A 48 -16.64 -2.74 -8.17
N CYS A 49 -16.51 -3.42 -7.05
CA CYS A 49 -16.08 -4.81 -7.03
C CYS A 49 -17.01 -5.73 -7.84
N LEU A 50 -18.30 -5.41 -7.95
CA LEU A 50 -19.28 -6.14 -8.77
C LEU A 50 -18.98 -5.99 -10.27
N GLU A 51 -18.57 -4.79 -10.71
CA GLU A 51 -18.15 -4.53 -12.09
C GLU A 51 -16.90 -5.37 -12.44
N ALA A 52 -15.94 -5.43 -11.52
CA ALA A 52 -14.68 -6.15 -11.71
C ALA A 52 -14.82 -7.68 -11.58
N ALA A 53 -15.88 -8.19 -10.94
CA ALA A 53 -16.07 -9.62 -10.71
C ALA A 53 -16.17 -10.43 -12.01
N HIS A 54 -16.75 -9.83 -13.04
CA HIS A 54 -17.11 -10.50 -14.29
C HIS A 54 -16.15 -10.23 -15.46
N LEU A 55 -15.00 -9.57 -15.23
CA LEU A 55 -14.01 -9.36 -16.28
C LEU A 55 -13.49 -10.69 -16.82
N ASP A 56 -13.46 -10.82 -18.14
CA ASP A 56 -12.86 -11.96 -18.82
C ASP A 56 -11.33 -11.88 -18.72
N VAL A 57 -10.76 -12.51 -17.70
CA VAL A 57 -9.31 -12.54 -17.47
C VAL A 57 -8.53 -13.32 -18.54
N SER A 58 -9.20 -13.94 -19.52
CA SER A 58 -8.56 -14.53 -20.69
C SER A 58 -8.46 -13.57 -21.88
N ASP A 59 -9.12 -12.41 -21.79
CA ASP A 59 -9.05 -11.36 -22.80
C ASP A 59 -7.60 -10.87 -22.99
N LYS A 60 -7.16 -10.85 -24.25
CA LYS A 60 -5.77 -10.53 -24.61
C LYS A 60 -5.43 -9.07 -24.35
N GLU A 61 -6.39 -8.16 -24.48
CA GLU A 61 -6.20 -6.74 -24.20
C GLU A 61 -6.00 -6.54 -22.70
N LEU A 62 -6.84 -7.15 -21.86
CA LEU A 62 -6.70 -7.08 -20.40
C LEU A 62 -5.37 -7.68 -19.92
N ARG A 63 -4.91 -8.77 -20.54
CA ARG A 63 -3.58 -9.35 -20.25
C ARG A 63 -2.43 -8.41 -20.64
N ALA A 64 -2.55 -7.69 -21.76
CA ALA A 64 -1.55 -6.69 -22.14
C ALA A 64 -1.51 -5.52 -21.13
N TYR A 65 -2.67 -5.07 -20.64
CA TYR A 65 -2.74 -4.05 -19.59
C TYR A 65 -2.24 -4.54 -18.23
N ASP A 66 -2.43 -5.81 -17.88
CA ASP A 66 -1.86 -6.43 -16.69
C ASP A 66 -0.32 -6.37 -16.72
N GLU A 67 0.29 -6.85 -17.81
CA GLU A 67 1.75 -6.83 -17.97
C GLU A 67 2.31 -5.40 -18.01
N ALA A 68 1.70 -4.51 -18.80
CA ALA A 68 2.13 -3.12 -18.91
C ALA A 68 1.90 -2.33 -17.61
N GLY A 69 0.81 -2.61 -16.90
CA GLY A 69 0.48 -2.03 -15.61
C GLY A 69 1.50 -2.40 -14.53
N LEU A 70 1.80 -3.69 -14.40
CA LEU A 70 2.84 -4.15 -13.48
C LEU A 70 4.21 -3.56 -13.81
N ALA A 71 4.57 -3.51 -15.09
CA ALA A 71 5.81 -2.88 -15.53
C ALA A 71 5.86 -1.40 -15.15
N ALA A 72 4.78 -0.65 -15.45
CA ALA A 72 4.68 0.76 -15.10
C ALA A 72 4.78 1.00 -13.59
N LEU A 73 4.03 0.25 -12.78
CA LEU A 73 4.08 0.36 -11.32
C LEU A 73 5.48 0.07 -10.76
N SER A 74 6.24 -0.84 -11.38
CA SER A 74 7.62 -1.15 -10.97
C SER A 74 8.64 -0.04 -11.27
N THR A 75 8.30 0.91 -12.15
CA THR A 75 9.15 2.08 -12.44
C THR A 75 8.94 3.26 -11.50
N LEU A 76 7.87 3.22 -10.68
CA LEU A 76 7.63 4.27 -9.69
C LEU A 76 8.76 4.33 -8.66
N PRO A 77 9.06 5.51 -8.10
CA PRO A 77 10.08 5.64 -7.07
C PRO A 77 9.85 4.62 -5.95
N ALA A 78 10.85 3.78 -5.73
CA ALA A 78 10.86 2.85 -4.62
C ALA A 78 11.14 3.60 -3.30
N PHE A 79 11.15 2.86 -2.18
CA PHE A 79 11.67 3.37 -0.92
C PHE A 79 13.04 4.05 -1.11
N GLY A 80 13.13 5.31 -0.69
CA GLY A 80 14.30 6.17 -0.80
C GLY A 80 14.10 7.45 0.00
N SER A 81 15.16 8.27 0.08
CA SER A 81 15.17 9.54 0.81
C SER A 81 15.15 10.73 -0.16
N PRO A 82 14.42 11.82 0.13
CA PRO A 82 13.55 12.02 1.30
C PRO A 82 12.21 11.28 1.22
N GLN A 83 11.51 11.20 2.35
CA GLN A 83 10.08 10.87 2.43
C GLN A 83 9.30 12.02 3.04
N ILE A 84 7.98 12.11 2.81
CA ILE A 84 7.17 13.22 3.31
C ILE A 84 6.40 12.79 4.56
N HIS A 85 6.46 13.60 5.61
CA HIS A 85 5.59 13.50 6.77
C HIS A 85 4.58 14.65 6.77
N GLN A 86 3.28 14.33 6.82
CA GLN A 86 2.20 15.31 7.02
C GLN A 86 1.83 15.37 8.50
N GLY A 87 2.06 16.51 9.15
CA GLY A 87 1.75 16.68 10.57
C GLY A 87 2.67 17.66 11.28
N THR A 88 2.41 17.87 12.57
CA THR A 88 3.32 18.64 13.41
C THR A 88 4.49 17.75 13.81
N LEU A 89 5.70 18.12 13.38
CA LEU A 89 6.94 17.43 13.73
C LEU A 89 7.91 18.42 14.37
N SER A 90 8.16 18.24 15.68
CA SER A 90 9.12 19.06 16.44
C SER A 90 10.41 18.30 16.76
N GLU A 91 10.32 16.98 16.83
CA GLU A 91 11.42 16.07 17.17
C GLU A 91 11.05 14.69 16.61
N LEU A 92 12.03 13.96 16.08
CA LEU A 92 11.87 12.54 15.74
C LEU A 92 12.10 11.71 17.00
N ARG A 93 11.11 10.90 17.36
CA ARG A 93 11.19 10.00 18.52
C ARG A 93 11.12 8.57 18.04
N ALA A 94 11.88 7.70 18.70
CA ALA A 94 11.77 6.26 18.49
C ALA A 94 10.30 5.81 18.61
N PRO A 95 9.72 5.19 17.56
CA PRO A 95 8.37 4.65 17.58
C PRO A 95 8.15 3.63 18.70
N SER A 96 6.94 3.60 19.29
CA SER A 96 6.53 2.59 20.27
C SER A 96 5.59 1.58 19.61
N ILE A 97 6.17 0.54 19.04
CA ILE A 97 5.44 -0.39 18.17
C ILE A 97 4.62 -1.39 18.96
N ARG A 98 3.34 -1.50 18.60
CA ARG A 98 2.39 -2.47 19.15
C ARG A 98 1.45 -2.96 18.05
N ASN A 99 0.87 -4.15 18.25
CA ASN A 99 -0.35 -4.50 17.53
C ASN A 99 -1.52 -3.63 17.99
N ARG A 100 -2.48 -3.40 17.09
CA ARG A 100 -3.79 -2.82 17.43
C ARG A 100 -4.66 -3.86 18.14
N ALA A 101 -5.69 -3.38 18.84
CA ALA A 101 -6.76 -4.20 19.39
C ALA A 101 -8.11 -3.69 18.81
N PRO A 102 -8.81 -4.48 17.97
CA PRO A 102 -8.44 -5.82 17.48
C PRO A 102 -7.20 -5.81 16.55
N LEU A 103 -6.65 -7.00 16.27
CA LEU A 103 -5.51 -7.16 15.35
C LEU A 103 -5.83 -6.56 13.97
N SER A 104 -4.83 -5.98 13.33
CA SER A 104 -4.96 -5.25 12.07
C SER A 104 -3.67 -5.33 11.26
N ALA A 105 -3.79 -5.18 9.95
CA ALA A 105 -2.69 -5.01 9.00
C ALA A 105 -1.88 -3.71 9.19
N LEU A 106 -2.22 -2.84 10.15
CA LEU A 106 -1.44 -1.65 10.49
C LEU A 106 -0.81 -1.76 11.88
N PRO A 107 0.43 -1.29 12.07
CA PRO A 107 0.99 -1.11 13.39
C PRO A 107 0.25 0.00 14.15
N ASN A 108 0.38 -0.06 15.48
CA ASN A 108 0.13 1.08 16.35
C ASN A 108 1.47 1.70 16.77
N GLY A 109 1.52 3.04 16.81
CA GLY A 109 2.69 3.79 17.27
C GLY A 109 3.84 3.98 16.27
N ALA A 110 3.69 3.52 15.02
CA ALA A 110 4.67 3.76 13.96
C ALA A 110 4.74 5.24 13.54
N PHE A 111 5.91 5.66 13.06
CA PHE A 111 6.08 6.96 12.39
C PHE A 111 5.80 6.79 10.90
N TRP A 112 4.83 7.54 10.38
CA TRP A 112 4.34 7.36 9.02
C TRP A 112 4.89 8.42 8.08
N THR A 113 5.24 7.98 6.87
CA THR A 113 5.67 8.88 5.79
C THR A 113 5.12 8.40 4.44
N SER A 114 4.89 9.34 3.52
CA SER A 114 4.55 9.11 2.12
C SER A 114 5.78 9.16 1.21
N THR A 115 5.60 8.68 -0.02
CA THR A 115 6.64 8.73 -1.06
C THR A 115 6.45 9.99 -1.91
N PRO A 116 7.48 10.85 -2.04
CA PRO A 116 7.44 11.96 -2.99
C PRO A 116 7.27 11.44 -4.42
N ILE A 117 6.41 12.08 -5.20
CA ILE A 117 6.20 11.76 -6.63
C ILE A 117 6.68 12.91 -7.51
N THR A 118 6.39 14.15 -7.10
CA THR A 118 6.94 15.38 -7.66
C THR A 118 7.26 16.36 -6.54
N ASP A 119 7.84 17.52 -6.87
CA ASP A 119 8.14 18.58 -5.89
C ASP A 119 6.92 19.02 -5.07
N GLY A 120 5.71 18.93 -5.63
CA GLY A 120 4.47 19.36 -4.97
C GLY A 120 3.59 18.21 -4.47
N GLU A 121 3.73 17.00 -5.02
CA GLU A 121 2.81 15.89 -4.79
C GLU A 121 3.53 14.67 -4.21
N ASP A 122 2.90 14.06 -3.22
CA ASP A 122 3.31 12.80 -2.63
C ASP A 122 2.14 11.81 -2.62
N THR A 123 2.42 10.56 -2.25
CA THR A 123 1.40 9.51 -2.29
C THR A 123 0.19 9.78 -1.39
N TRP A 124 0.28 10.61 -0.35
CA TRP A 124 -0.90 10.96 0.45
C TRP A 124 -1.70 12.12 -0.15
N THR A 125 -1.05 13.12 -0.76
CA THR A 125 -1.76 14.22 -1.45
C THR A 125 -2.52 13.71 -2.66
N LEU A 126 -1.91 12.82 -3.44
CA LEU A 126 -2.48 12.24 -4.66
C LEU A 126 -3.71 11.39 -4.36
N CYS A 127 -3.67 10.61 -3.27
CA CYS A 127 -4.74 9.71 -2.87
C CYS A 127 -5.90 10.41 -2.15
N GLY A 128 -5.71 11.66 -1.71
CA GLY A 128 -6.73 12.40 -0.94
C GLY A 128 -6.81 11.99 0.53
N GLU A 129 -5.95 11.08 0.98
CA GLU A 129 -5.79 10.65 2.37
C GLU A 129 -5.24 11.76 3.29
N ASN A 130 -4.66 12.80 2.70
CA ASN A 130 -4.41 14.06 3.39
C ASN A 130 -5.73 14.78 3.68
N LEU A 131 -6.51 14.27 4.63
CA LEU A 131 -7.72 14.89 5.20
C LEU A 131 -7.41 16.22 5.92
N LYS A 132 -6.12 16.52 6.11
CA LYS A 132 -5.62 17.70 6.81
C LYS A 132 -4.52 18.41 6.01
N ARG A 133 -4.86 18.86 4.80
CA ARG A 133 -3.92 19.59 3.91
C ARG A 133 -3.35 20.86 4.55
N GLU A 134 -4.06 21.43 5.51
CA GLU A 134 -3.62 22.59 6.28
C GLU A 134 -2.48 22.29 7.27
N ARG A 135 -2.17 21.01 7.50
CA ARG A 135 -1.06 20.64 8.39
C ARG A 135 0.29 20.86 7.70
N PRO A 136 1.34 21.17 8.48
CA PRO A 136 2.68 21.30 7.93
C PRO A 136 3.14 20.00 7.24
N ARG A 137 3.95 20.15 6.19
CA ARG A 137 4.63 19.07 5.49
C ARG A 137 6.11 19.14 5.80
N TRP A 138 6.70 17.99 6.06
CA TRP A 138 8.12 17.85 6.36
C TRP A 138 8.75 16.83 5.43
N GLU A 139 9.85 17.20 4.79
CA GLU A 139 10.77 16.21 4.23
C GLU A 139 11.54 15.57 5.38
N VAL A 140 11.58 14.24 5.39
CA VAL A 140 12.37 13.41 6.29
C VAL A 140 13.48 12.80 5.46
N HIS A 141 14.68 13.32 5.66
CA HIS A 141 15.93 12.83 5.08
C HIS A 141 16.51 11.75 5.99
N PHE A 142 17.08 10.70 5.42
CA PHE A 142 17.64 9.56 6.16
C PHE A 142 18.59 8.76 5.28
N ASP A 143 19.44 7.97 5.91
CA ASP A 143 20.37 7.09 5.22
C ASP A 143 19.68 5.80 4.75
N ALA A 144 19.23 5.81 3.50
CA ALA A 144 18.53 4.67 2.90
C ALA A 144 19.41 3.41 2.76
N ALA A 145 20.74 3.53 2.74
CA ALA A 145 21.64 2.39 2.63
C ALA A 145 21.78 1.63 3.97
N HIS A 146 21.54 2.31 5.09
CA HIS A 146 21.60 1.73 6.42
C HIS A 146 20.23 1.31 6.97
N ALA A 147 19.13 1.69 6.30
CA ALA A 147 17.78 1.30 6.70
C ALA A 147 17.46 -0.14 6.27
N ARG A 148 17.11 -1.00 7.23
CA ARG A 148 16.56 -2.35 6.96
C ARG A 148 15.07 -2.22 6.71
N VAL A 149 14.66 -2.40 5.45
CA VAL A 149 13.26 -2.20 5.05
C VAL A 149 12.67 -3.46 4.45
N ALA A 150 11.54 -3.91 5.00
CA ALA A 150 10.68 -4.88 4.34
C ALA A 150 9.87 -4.15 3.27
N ARG A 151 10.14 -4.45 1.99
CA ARG A 151 9.44 -3.86 0.85
C ARG A 151 8.31 -4.78 0.42
N ILE A 152 7.10 -4.24 0.37
CA ILE A 152 5.90 -4.97 -0.05
C ILE A 152 5.52 -4.49 -1.45
N ALA A 153 5.91 -5.27 -2.46
CA ALA A 153 5.58 -5.05 -3.87
C ALA A 153 4.68 -6.12 -4.46
N SER A 154 4.35 -7.12 -3.66
CA SER A 154 3.74 -8.37 -4.06
C SER A 154 2.89 -8.94 -2.92
N ALA A 155 1.93 -9.83 -3.23
CA ALA A 155 1.21 -10.54 -2.17
C ALA A 155 2.11 -11.57 -1.46
N ALA A 156 3.07 -12.16 -2.18
CA ALA A 156 4.10 -13.02 -1.60
C ALA A 156 4.98 -12.26 -0.60
N ASP A 157 5.46 -11.05 -0.93
CA ASP A 157 6.25 -10.24 0.03
C ASP A 157 5.48 -10.01 1.35
N TRP A 158 4.18 -9.76 1.23
CA TRP A 158 3.31 -9.53 2.38
C TRP A 158 3.10 -10.81 3.20
N ALA A 159 2.84 -11.94 2.54
CA ALA A 159 2.70 -13.23 3.18
C ALA A 159 4.00 -13.66 3.88
N ASP A 160 5.15 -13.48 3.24
CA ASP A 160 6.46 -13.83 3.77
C ASP A 160 6.82 -12.99 5.02
N LEU A 161 6.49 -11.70 5.01
CA LEU A 161 6.66 -10.83 6.19
C LEU A 161 5.80 -11.33 7.36
N ILE A 162 4.54 -11.67 7.11
CA ILE A 162 3.63 -12.19 8.15
C ILE A 162 4.07 -13.56 8.64
N ASP A 163 4.45 -14.47 7.74
CA ASP A 163 4.85 -15.83 8.11
C ASP A 163 6.17 -15.87 8.89
N SER A 164 7.04 -14.89 8.69
CA SER A 164 8.26 -14.71 9.50
C SER A 164 7.94 -14.30 10.94
N HIS A 165 6.83 -13.60 11.17
CA HIS A 165 6.43 -13.05 12.46
C HIS A 165 4.89 -13.02 12.62
N PRO A 166 4.22 -14.17 12.78
CA PRO A 166 2.76 -14.23 12.71
C PRO A 166 2.09 -13.99 14.06
N ALA A 167 1.12 -13.09 14.08
CA ALA A 167 0.01 -13.10 15.04
C ALA A 167 -1.21 -13.78 14.40
N THR A 168 -2.09 -14.42 15.18
CA THR A 168 -3.27 -15.12 14.62
C THR A 168 -4.53 -14.79 15.39
N ALA A 169 -5.62 -14.50 14.68
CA ALA A 169 -6.96 -14.35 15.24
C ALA A 169 -8.01 -14.84 14.24
N GLY A 170 -8.98 -15.64 14.72
CA GLY A 170 -10.07 -16.13 13.87
C GLY A 170 -9.64 -16.98 12.67
N GLY A 171 -8.48 -17.65 12.75
CA GLY A 171 -7.91 -18.41 11.63
C GLY A 171 -7.19 -17.58 10.57
N CYS A 172 -7.16 -16.25 10.71
CA CYS A 172 -6.42 -15.33 9.87
C CYS A 172 -5.08 -14.95 10.51
N LYS A 173 -4.03 -14.85 9.69
CA LYS A 173 -2.70 -14.40 10.11
C LYS A 173 -2.54 -12.90 9.92
N PHE A 174 -1.98 -12.25 10.94
CA PHE A 174 -1.69 -10.81 10.99
C PHE A 174 -0.19 -10.61 11.22
N PRO A 175 0.36 -9.45 10.84
CA PRO A 175 1.73 -9.10 11.22
C PRO A 175 1.85 -8.95 12.74
N ASP A 176 2.82 -9.62 13.38
CA ASP A 176 3.26 -9.31 14.75
C ASP A 176 4.19 -8.10 14.69
N TRP A 177 3.63 -6.91 14.90
CA TRP A 177 4.37 -5.65 14.70
C TRP A 177 5.54 -5.49 15.68
N PRO A 178 5.42 -5.78 16.98
CA PRO A 178 6.56 -5.83 17.89
C PRO A 178 7.69 -6.74 17.39
N ALA A 179 7.39 -7.98 16.99
CA ALA A 179 8.41 -8.91 16.51
C ALA A 179 9.04 -8.45 15.19
N ILE A 180 8.25 -7.91 14.25
CA ILE A 180 8.75 -7.34 13.00
C ILE A 180 9.72 -6.18 13.27
N ALA A 181 9.41 -5.33 14.26
CA ALA A 181 10.24 -4.19 14.65
C ALA A 181 11.60 -4.61 15.28
N GLU A 182 11.78 -5.87 15.68
CA GLU A 182 13.07 -6.40 16.11
C GLU A 182 14.04 -6.58 14.91
N THR A 183 13.49 -6.95 13.76
CA THR A 183 14.24 -7.27 12.53
C THR A 183 14.35 -6.08 11.57
N TRP A 184 13.27 -5.32 11.42
CA TRP A 184 13.13 -4.28 10.39
C TRP A 184 13.00 -2.90 11.01
N ASP A 185 13.61 -1.90 10.36
CA ASP A 185 13.51 -0.50 10.76
C ASP A 185 12.24 0.14 10.17
N ALA A 186 11.79 -0.35 9.01
CA ALA A 186 10.54 0.09 8.37
C ALA A 186 9.89 -1.00 7.51
N VAL A 187 8.58 -0.84 7.27
CA VAL A 187 7.83 -1.55 6.24
C VAL A 187 7.33 -0.54 5.22
N HIS A 188 7.68 -0.74 3.95
CA HIS A 188 7.28 0.12 2.85
C HIS A 188 6.30 -0.60 1.93
N LEU A 189 5.08 -0.08 1.81
CA LEU A 189 4.07 -0.59 0.88
C LEU A 189 4.15 0.20 -0.43
N SER A 190 4.46 -0.49 -1.52
CA SER A 190 4.53 0.09 -2.86
C SER A 190 3.14 0.15 -3.54
N PRO A 191 3.00 0.89 -4.65
CA PRO A 191 1.76 0.89 -5.46
C PRO A 191 1.32 -0.49 -5.95
N ALA A 192 2.25 -1.35 -6.36
CA ALA A 192 1.95 -2.72 -6.77
C ALA A 192 1.50 -3.58 -5.59
N GLY A 193 2.19 -3.48 -4.45
CA GLY A 193 1.80 -4.17 -3.21
C GLY A 193 0.41 -3.77 -2.75
N LEU A 194 0.06 -2.48 -2.85
CA LEU A 194 -1.26 -1.94 -2.52
C LEU A 194 -2.39 -2.58 -3.36
N LEU A 195 -2.12 -2.99 -4.60
CA LEU A 195 -3.11 -3.65 -5.47
C LEU A 195 -3.12 -5.17 -5.33
N LEU A 196 -1.95 -5.77 -5.11
CA LEU A 196 -1.75 -7.22 -5.15
C LEU A 196 -1.95 -7.91 -3.79
N ALA A 197 -1.63 -7.26 -2.67
CA ALA A 197 -1.68 -7.86 -1.33
C ALA A 197 -3.11 -7.90 -0.73
N HIS A 198 -4.07 -8.25 -1.58
CA HIS A 198 -5.46 -8.54 -1.26
C HIS A 198 -5.78 -10.01 -1.54
N PRO A 199 -6.88 -10.57 -0.99
CA PRO A 199 -7.24 -11.95 -1.25
C PRO A 199 -7.50 -12.16 -2.75
N LYS A 200 -6.99 -13.28 -3.28
CA LYS A 200 -7.20 -13.63 -4.69
C LYS A 200 -8.63 -14.05 -4.91
N ILE A 201 -9.25 -13.51 -5.97
CA ILE A 201 -10.65 -13.81 -6.33
C ILE A 201 -10.86 -15.32 -6.55
N SER A 202 -9.85 -16.01 -7.10
CA SER A 202 -9.92 -17.45 -7.36
C SER A 202 -9.78 -18.33 -6.11
N ALA A 203 -9.25 -17.79 -5.01
CA ALA A 203 -8.94 -18.54 -3.80
C ALA A 203 -9.84 -18.18 -2.62
N THR A 204 -10.49 -17.02 -2.66
CA THR A 204 -11.35 -16.52 -1.59
C THR A 204 -12.76 -16.29 -2.14
N PRO A 205 -13.79 -16.95 -1.59
CA PRO A 205 -15.16 -16.74 -2.02
C PRO A 205 -15.56 -15.26 -1.90
N PHE A 206 -16.04 -14.69 -3.00
CA PHE A 206 -16.54 -13.32 -3.01
C PHE A 206 -17.98 -13.29 -2.47
N VAL A 207 -18.13 -12.86 -1.22
CA VAL A 207 -19.41 -12.60 -0.57
C VAL A 207 -19.42 -11.14 -0.14
N THR A 208 -20.46 -10.41 -0.53
CA THR A 208 -20.69 -9.02 -0.12
C THR A 208 -22.01 -8.91 0.61
N THR A 209 -22.01 -8.23 1.75
CA THR A 209 -23.20 -7.99 2.58
C THR A 209 -23.80 -6.61 2.37
N ASP A 210 -22.97 -5.64 1.95
CA ASP A 210 -23.31 -4.23 1.82
C ASP A 210 -23.06 -3.68 0.40
N GLY A 211 -22.72 -4.55 -0.54
CA GLY A 211 -22.33 -4.21 -1.91
C GLY A 211 -20.83 -3.96 -2.07
N SER A 212 -20.08 -3.76 -0.98
CA SER A 212 -18.64 -3.51 -1.02
C SER A 212 -17.80 -4.80 -0.98
N GLY A 213 -16.52 -4.66 -1.33
CA GLY A 213 -15.53 -5.72 -1.20
C GLY A 213 -14.86 -5.82 0.18
N TYR A 214 -15.29 -5.03 1.16
CA TYR A 214 -14.67 -4.97 2.48
C TYR A 214 -14.63 -6.34 3.18
N ALA A 215 -15.78 -7.04 3.25
CA ALA A 215 -15.86 -8.37 3.86
C ALA A 215 -14.94 -9.38 3.15
N HIS A 216 -14.87 -9.34 1.81
CA HIS A 216 -13.93 -10.19 1.06
C HIS A 216 -12.48 -9.87 1.42
N SER A 217 -12.14 -8.61 1.68
CA SER A 217 -10.77 -8.20 2.03
C SER A 217 -10.29 -8.76 3.38
N GLU A 218 -11.23 -9.10 4.25
CA GLU A 218 -10.99 -9.70 5.57
C GLU A 218 -11.06 -11.24 5.57
N ALA A 219 -11.56 -11.85 4.49
CA ALA A 219 -11.80 -13.30 4.40
C ALA A 219 -10.57 -14.14 3.97
N GLY A 220 -9.43 -13.50 3.71
CA GLY A 220 -8.20 -14.18 3.31
C GLY A 220 -7.49 -14.92 4.44
N THR A 221 -6.56 -15.82 4.10
CA THR A 221 -5.66 -16.48 5.06
C THR A 221 -4.75 -15.49 5.79
N TYR A 222 -4.41 -14.38 5.11
CA TYR A 222 -3.63 -13.28 5.64
C TYR A 222 -4.51 -12.04 5.69
N ALA A 223 -4.32 -11.21 6.72
CA ALA A 223 -4.92 -9.89 6.79
C ALA A 223 -4.44 -9.09 5.58
N SER A 224 -5.37 -8.63 4.74
CA SER A 224 -5.00 -7.88 3.55
C SER A 224 -4.48 -6.48 3.89
N VAL A 225 -3.85 -5.83 2.92
CA VAL A 225 -3.44 -4.43 3.05
C VAL A 225 -4.63 -3.45 3.00
N ALA A 226 -5.89 -3.89 3.14
CA ALA A 226 -7.07 -3.02 3.06
C ALA A 226 -7.10 -1.85 4.05
N HIS A 227 -6.43 -1.99 5.21
CA HIS A 227 -6.30 -0.88 6.15
C HIS A 227 -5.24 0.15 5.73
N TRP A 228 -4.38 -0.18 4.78
CA TRP A 228 -3.49 0.77 4.14
C TRP A 228 -4.28 1.53 3.08
N SER A 229 -4.46 2.83 3.27
CA SER A 229 -5.22 3.66 2.36
C SER A 229 -4.39 4.25 1.22
N ALA A 230 -3.06 4.25 1.35
CA ALA A 230 -2.13 4.73 0.34
C ALA A 230 -0.74 4.10 0.49
N VAL A 231 0.03 4.20 -0.60
CA VAL A 231 1.47 3.91 -0.64
C VAL A 231 2.16 4.71 0.45
N SER A 232 2.86 4.02 1.35
CA SER A 232 3.42 4.64 2.55
C SER A 232 4.50 3.77 3.17
N THR A 233 5.27 4.39 4.07
CA THR A 233 6.26 3.72 4.90
C THR A 233 5.85 3.85 6.36
N ALA A 234 5.74 2.70 7.03
CA ALA A 234 5.63 2.60 8.47
C ALA A 234 7.03 2.43 9.06
N TRP A 235 7.60 3.49 9.61
CA TRP A 235 8.84 3.42 10.37
C TRP A 235 8.56 2.80 11.74
N LEU A 236 9.20 1.66 11.97
CA LEU A 236 9.13 0.86 13.19
C LEU A 236 10.22 1.26 14.20
N ARG A 237 11.26 1.90 13.69
CA ARG A 237 12.34 2.53 14.44
C ARG A 237 12.59 3.94 13.91
N GLU A 238 13.39 4.71 14.64
CA GLU A 238 13.84 6.01 14.14
C GLU A 238 14.61 5.81 12.82
N PRO A 239 14.34 6.61 11.77
CA PRO A 239 15.08 6.49 10.53
C PRO A 239 16.59 6.71 10.76
N PRO A 240 17.49 5.94 10.13
CA PRO A 240 18.93 6.10 10.34
C PRO A 240 19.41 7.48 9.90
N ASN A 241 20.16 8.18 10.78
CA ASN A 241 20.69 9.51 10.53
C ASN A 241 19.61 10.51 10.07
N ALA A 242 18.45 10.46 10.70
CA ALA A 242 17.30 11.24 10.25
C ALA A 242 17.50 12.74 10.48
N GLU A 243 17.19 13.52 9.44
CA GLU A 243 17.04 14.96 9.51
C GLU A 243 15.69 15.33 8.90
N PHE A 244 15.08 16.44 9.33
CA PHE A 244 13.84 16.90 8.73
C PHE A 244 13.80 18.41 8.53
N GLY A 245 13.13 18.83 7.46
CA GLY A 245 12.94 20.22 7.08
C GLY A 245 11.58 20.44 6.43
N PRO A 246 11.10 21.68 6.30
CA PRO A 246 9.84 21.96 5.62
C PRO A 246 9.85 21.42 4.18
N ALA A 247 8.77 20.77 3.75
CA ALA A 247 8.68 20.28 2.38
C ALA A 247 8.44 21.43 1.37
N PRO A 248 8.83 21.29 0.10
CA PRO A 248 8.53 22.27 -0.93
C PRO A 248 7.02 22.53 -1.08
N GLY A 249 6.65 23.77 -1.39
CA GLY A 249 5.25 24.19 -1.57
C GLY A 249 4.43 24.28 -0.27
N SER A 250 5.08 24.48 0.87
CA SER A 250 4.44 24.65 2.19
C SER A 250 4.11 26.11 2.55
N ASP A 251 4.04 27.02 1.55
CA ASP A 251 3.73 28.45 1.73
C ASP A 251 2.23 28.72 1.91
#